data_AF-A0A2D4H1R1-F1
#
_entry.id   AF-A0A2D4H1R1-F1
#
_cell.length_a   1.000
_cell.length_b   1.000
_cell.length_c   1.000
_cell.angle_alpha   90.00
_cell.angle_beta   90.00
_cell.angle_gamma   90.00
#
_symmetry.space_group_name_H-M   'P 1'
#
loop_
_entity.id
_entity.type
_entity.pdbx_description
1 polymer ?
#
loop_
_entity_poly.entity_id
_entity_poly.type
_entity_poly.pdbx_seq_one_letter_code
_entity_poly.pdbx_strand_id
1 'polypeptide(L)'
;WKDWLARKDLGWKTSWPKRDYWYRLRLEKTQKHVKGYIEHCSGHIVVSASTCEWAIKKHLYKTTGAAACENVGRVLAQRCLESGINFVDDKAIIPWEKRGEGLKRFKQAMTEGGVELEELERIYDKYGNKKLPREVQPQKPAVPSLEDSQSHTALNT
;
A
#
# COMPACT_ATOMS: atom_id res chain seq x y z
N TRP A 1 -4.48 8.78 6.72
CA TRP A 1 -5.80 8.83 7.41
C TRP A 1 -7.03 8.87 6.49
N LYS A 2 -6.92 9.09 5.16
CA LYS A 2 -8.09 9.13 4.24
C LYS A 2 -8.41 7.78 3.56
N ASP A 3 -7.46 6.86 3.48
CA ASP A 3 -7.55 5.74 2.53
C ASP A 3 -8.56 4.65 2.93
N TRP A 4 -8.79 4.44 4.23
CA TRP A 4 -9.75 3.44 4.74
C TRP A 4 -11.23 3.75 4.41
N LEU A 5 -11.52 4.98 3.95
CA LEU A 5 -12.84 5.41 3.49
C LEU A 5 -13.04 5.23 1.97
N ALA A 6 -11.96 5.06 1.20
CA ALA A 6 -12.01 4.98 -0.25
C ALA A 6 -12.73 3.70 -0.72
N ARG A 7 -13.45 3.78 -1.85
CA ARG A 7 -14.09 2.58 -2.44
C ARG A 7 -13.02 1.71 -3.08
N LYS A 8 -13.01 0.41 -2.72
CA LYS A 8 -12.32 -0.62 -3.49
C LYS A 8 -13.09 -0.90 -4.79
N ASP A 9 -12.38 -1.27 -5.84
CA ASP A 9 -12.96 -1.57 -7.14
C ASP A 9 -13.49 -3.01 -7.17
N LEU A 10 -14.69 -3.21 -6.61
CA LEU A 10 -15.34 -4.52 -6.41
C LEU A 10 -15.83 -5.20 -7.72
N GLY A 11 -15.61 -4.58 -8.88
CA GLY A 11 -16.20 -4.98 -10.17
C GLY A 11 -15.54 -6.19 -10.85
N TRP A 12 -14.34 -6.59 -10.42
CA TRP A 12 -13.49 -7.53 -11.16
C TRP A 12 -13.71 -9.01 -10.77
N LYS A 13 -14.96 -9.43 -10.54
CA LYS A 13 -15.28 -10.81 -10.11
C LYS A 13 -14.87 -11.89 -11.12
N THR A 14 -14.89 -11.57 -12.41
CA THR A 14 -14.65 -12.50 -13.53
C THR A 14 -13.25 -12.37 -14.15
N SER A 15 -12.51 -11.31 -13.84
CA SER A 15 -11.17 -11.10 -14.37
C SER A 15 -10.13 -11.32 -13.27
N TRP A 16 -9.08 -12.04 -13.62
CA TRP A 16 -7.94 -12.24 -12.74
C TRP A 16 -6.80 -11.32 -13.18
N PRO A 17 -6.06 -10.64 -12.28
CA PRO A 17 -6.19 -10.61 -10.81
C PRO A 17 -7.27 -9.62 -10.32
N LYS A 18 -7.87 -9.92 -9.16
CA LYS A 18 -8.81 -9.01 -8.49
C LYS A 18 -8.11 -7.70 -8.11
N ARG A 19 -8.79 -6.56 -8.27
CA ARG A 19 -8.29 -5.22 -7.91
C ARG A 19 -8.90 -4.69 -6.61
N ASP A 20 -9.39 -5.58 -5.76
CA ASP A 20 -10.02 -5.26 -4.48
C ASP A 20 -8.98 -4.94 -3.38
N TYR A 21 -7.95 -4.15 -3.70
CA TYR A 21 -6.88 -3.76 -2.77
C TYR A 21 -6.59 -2.27 -2.88
N TRP A 22 -6.09 -1.63 -1.82
CA TRP A 22 -5.49 -0.29 -1.89
C TRP A 22 -4.01 -0.36 -2.25
N TYR A 23 -3.26 -1.17 -1.51
CA TYR A 23 -1.84 -1.39 -1.69
C TYR A 23 -1.58 -2.88 -1.87
N ARG A 24 -0.78 -3.24 -2.88
CA ARG A 24 -0.41 -4.62 -3.19
C ARG A 24 1.10 -4.81 -3.15
N LEU A 25 1.52 -5.88 -2.51
CA LEU A 25 2.92 -6.28 -2.47
C LEU A 25 3.29 -7.07 -3.73
N ARG A 26 4.37 -6.67 -4.40
CA ARG A 26 4.92 -7.40 -5.55
C ARG A 26 6.41 -7.65 -5.40
N LEU A 27 6.82 -8.86 -5.76
CA LEU A 27 8.22 -9.28 -5.75
C LEU A 27 8.57 -9.84 -7.14
N GLU A 28 9.40 -9.11 -7.86
CA GLU A 28 9.93 -9.54 -9.15
C GLU A 28 11.34 -10.12 -8.99
N LYS A 29 11.52 -11.33 -9.49
CA LYS A 29 12.82 -12.01 -9.53
C LYS A 29 13.24 -12.15 -10.98
N THR A 30 14.32 -11.47 -11.33
CA THR A 30 15.01 -11.67 -12.61
C THR A 30 16.21 -12.58 -12.41
N GLN A 31 16.85 -13.02 -13.50
CA GLN A 31 18.04 -13.88 -13.43
C GLN A 31 19.20 -13.26 -12.64
N LYS A 32 19.28 -11.92 -12.58
CA LYS A 32 20.39 -11.18 -11.95
C LYS A 32 20.00 -10.36 -10.73
N HIS A 33 18.72 -9.98 -10.61
CA HIS A 33 18.28 -9.03 -9.60
C HIS A 33 16.92 -9.37 -9.02
N VAL A 34 16.73 -9.01 -7.76
CA VAL A 34 15.46 -9.01 -7.07
C VAL A 34 14.96 -7.56 -6.92
N LYS A 35 13.67 -7.35 -7.16
CA LYS A 35 12.94 -6.09 -7.01
C LYS A 35 11.68 -6.33 -6.17
N GLY A 36 11.49 -5.58 -5.10
CA GLY A 36 10.25 -5.52 -4.34
C GLY A 36 9.62 -4.15 -4.49
N TYR A 37 8.30 -4.08 -4.62
CA TYR A 37 7.59 -2.81 -4.68
C TYR A 37 6.14 -2.94 -4.22
N ILE A 38 5.58 -1.79 -3.83
CA ILE A 38 4.18 -1.62 -3.46
C ILE A 38 3.47 -0.86 -4.58
N GLU A 39 2.44 -1.50 -5.12
CA GLU A 39 1.57 -0.95 -6.15
C GLU A 39 0.26 -0.48 -5.52
N HIS A 40 -0.13 0.76 -5.79
CA HIS A 40 -1.44 1.28 -5.44
C HIS A 40 -2.50 0.79 -6.44
N CYS A 41 -3.77 0.78 -6.06
CA CYS A 41 -4.88 0.36 -6.92
C CYS A 41 -4.99 1.14 -8.25
N SER A 42 -4.46 2.35 -8.29
CA SER A 42 -4.35 3.17 -9.51
C SER A 42 -3.26 2.69 -10.49
N GLY A 43 -2.44 1.70 -10.11
CA GLY A 43 -1.30 1.19 -10.89
C GLY A 43 0.00 1.96 -10.66
N HIS A 44 0.04 2.91 -9.72
CA HIS A 44 1.26 3.64 -9.39
C HIS A 44 2.10 2.88 -8.35
N ILE A 45 3.43 2.89 -8.54
CA ILE A 45 4.36 2.35 -7.55
C ILE A 45 4.64 3.42 -6.51
N VAL A 46 4.28 3.16 -5.25
CA VAL A 46 4.43 4.13 -4.16
C VAL A 46 5.80 4.00 -3.51
N VAL A 47 6.22 2.76 -3.25
CA VAL A 47 7.51 2.44 -2.65
C VAL A 47 8.13 1.29 -3.43
N SER A 48 9.44 1.35 -3.67
CA SER A 48 10.19 0.27 -4.31
C SER A 48 11.51 0.06 -3.60
N ALA A 49 12.09 -1.14 -3.75
CA ALA A 49 13.43 -1.49 -3.30
C ALA A 49 14.03 -2.54 -4.23
N SER A 50 15.29 -2.38 -4.64
CA SER A 50 15.93 -3.33 -5.54
C SER A 50 17.40 -3.59 -5.23
N THR A 51 17.83 -4.83 -5.46
CA THR A 51 19.27 -5.19 -5.52
C THR A 51 20.05 -4.48 -6.64
N CYS A 52 19.38 -3.76 -7.55
CA CYS A 52 20.01 -2.84 -8.49
C CYS A 52 20.55 -1.58 -7.79
N GLU A 53 19.96 -1.19 -6.66
CA GLU A 53 20.39 -0.03 -5.90
C GLU A 53 21.73 -0.30 -5.23
N TRP A 54 22.69 0.62 -5.39
CA TRP A 54 24.03 0.43 -4.86
C TRP A 54 24.06 0.29 -3.34
N ALA A 55 23.21 1.03 -2.63
CA ALA A 55 23.08 0.96 -1.17
C ALA A 55 22.69 -0.44 -0.67
N ILE A 56 21.91 -1.20 -1.44
CA ILE A 56 21.52 -2.58 -1.12
C ILE A 56 22.59 -3.55 -1.62
N LYS A 57 23.07 -3.33 -2.86
CA LYS A 57 24.03 -4.20 -3.53
C LYS A 57 25.36 -4.32 -2.79
N LYS A 58 25.87 -3.23 -2.21
CA LYS A 58 27.17 -3.23 -1.51
C LYS A 58 27.20 -4.13 -0.27
N HIS A 59 26.04 -4.42 0.33
CA HIS A 59 25.91 -5.27 1.52
C HIS A 59 25.54 -6.72 1.15
N LEU A 60 25.43 -7.02 -0.15
CA LEU A 60 25.06 -8.34 -0.64
C LEU A 60 26.23 -9.00 -1.34
N TYR A 61 26.60 -10.20 -0.87
CA TYR A 61 27.53 -11.06 -1.61
C TYR A 61 26.95 -11.50 -2.96
N LYS A 62 25.63 -11.71 -3.04
CA LYS A 62 24.91 -12.10 -4.25
C LYS A 62 23.60 -11.32 -4.38
N THR A 63 23.28 -10.86 -5.58
CA THR A 63 22.06 -10.09 -5.91
C THR A 63 20.83 -10.98 -6.17
N THR A 64 21.00 -12.30 -6.06
CA THR A 64 19.95 -13.30 -6.23
C THR A 64 19.96 -14.30 -5.10
N GLY A 65 18.81 -14.94 -4.87
CA GLY A 65 18.62 -15.95 -3.82
C GLY A 65 17.81 -15.42 -2.63
N ALA A 66 17.69 -16.25 -1.60
CA ALA A 66 16.79 -15.99 -0.47
C ALA A 66 17.27 -14.85 0.44
N ALA A 67 18.58 -14.72 0.68
CA ALA A 67 19.15 -13.60 1.45
C ALA A 67 18.98 -12.25 0.75
N ALA A 68 19.10 -12.22 -0.59
CA ALA A 68 18.82 -11.02 -1.37
C ALA A 68 17.34 -10.61 -1.27
N CYS A 69 16.43 -11.59 -1.30
CA CYS A 69 15.00 -11.33 -1.10
C CYS A 69 14.73 -10.79 0.32
N GLU A 70 15.34 -11.39 1.35
CA GLU A 70 15.19 -10.96 2.74
C GLU A 70 15.64 -9.51 2.94
N ASN A 71 16.84 -9.15 2.46
CA ASN A 71 17.38 -7.80 2.59
C ASN A 71 16.55 -6.77 1.82
N VAL A 72 16.04 -7.11 0.63
CA VAL A 72 15.08 -6.26 -0.10
C VAL A 72 13.80 -6.08 0.71
N GLY A 73 13.32 -7.13 1.39
CA GLY A 73 12.15 -7.05 2.28
C GLY A 73 12.37 -6.11 3.46
N ARG A 74 13.51 -6.20 4.15
CA ARG A 74 13.85 -5.31 5.27
C ARG A 74 13.89 -3.84 4.84
N VAL A 75 14.57 -3.54 3.73
CA VAL A 75 14.65 -2.16 3.21
C VAL A 75 13.30 -1.66 2.73
N LEU A 76 12.50 -2.52 2.09
CA LEU A 76 11.17 -2.15 1.66
C LEU A 76 10.27 -1.85 2.87
N ALA A 77 10.28 -2.70 3.89
CA ALA A 77 9.49 -2.51 5.12
C ALA A 77 9.79 -1.17 5.79
N GLN A 78 11.08 -0.85 5.93
CA GLN A 78 11.51 0.44 6.47
C GLN A 78 10.97 1.61 5.65
N ARG A 79 11.11 1.57 4.31
CA ARG A 79 10.56 2.62 3.43
C ARG A 79 9.03 2.74 3.52
N CYS A 80 8.34 1.63 3.79
CA CYS A 80 6.88 1.63 3.99
C CYS A 80 6.51 2.39 5.27
N LEU A 81 7.18 2.11 6.38
CA LEU A 81 6.97 2.81 7.64
C LEU A 81 7.29 4.31 7.53
N GLU A 82 8.40 4.67 6.87
CA GLU A 82 8.77 6.06 6.62
C GLU A 82 7.72 6.79 5.75
N SER A 83 7.02 6.06 4.89
CA SER A 83 5.93 6.59 4.04
C SER A 83 4.56 6.54 4.71
N GLY A 84 4.44 5.96 5.91
CA GLY A 84 3.16 5.77 6.62
C GLY A 84 2.27 4.65 6.06
N ILE A 85 2.84 3.68 5.33
CA ILE A 85 2.15 2.51 4.78
C ILE A 85 2.38 1.32 5.72
N ASN A 86 1.35 0.94 6.46
CA ASN A 86 1.45 -0.16 7.44
C ASN A 86 0.74 -1.44 6.97
N PHE A 87 -0.24 -1.34 6.06
CA PHE A 87 -1.08 -2.45 5.62
C PHE A 87 -0.94 -2.66 4.12
N VAL A 88 -0.64 -3.90 3.71
CA VAL A 88 -0.44 -4.25 2.29
C VAL A 88 -1.09 -5.59 1.99
N ASP A 89 -1.83 -5.68 0.87
CA ASP A 89 -2.41 -6.93 0.42
C ASP A 89 -1.36 -7.86 -0.22
N ASP A 90 -1.32 -9.09 0.28
CA ASP A 90 -0.54 -10.21 -0.25
C ASP A 90 -1.39 -11.19 -1.10
N LYS A 91 -2.73 -11.07 -1.03
CA LYS A 91 -3.65 -12.04 -1.63
C LYS A 91 -3.64 -11.98 -3.16
N ALA A 92 -3.27 -10.84 -3.74
CA ALA A 92 -3.13 -10.67 -5.18
C ALA A 92 -1.85 -11.29 -5.79
N ILE A 93 -0.99 -11.99 -5.03
CA ILE A 93 0.17 -12.68 -5.65
C ILE A 93 -0.29 -13.84 -6.54
N ILE A 94 0.33 -13.90 -7.72
CA ILE A 94 0.07 -14.91 -8.75
C ILE A 94 0.33 -16.33 -8.19
N PRO A 95 -0.57 -17.32 -8.35
CA PRO A 95 -0.44 -18.63 -7.70
C PRO A 95 0.89 -19.36 -7.93
N TRP A 96 1.53 -19.19 -9.09
CA TRP A 96 2.84 -19.79 -9.36
C TRP A 96 4.02 -19.00 -8.75
N GLU A 97 3.85 -17.72 -8.44
CA GLU A 97 4.84 -16.92 -7.70
C GLU A 97 4.78 -17.18 -6.19
N LYS A 98 3.69 -17.78 -5.68
CA LYS A 98 3.55 -18.14 -4.25
C LYS A 98 4.59 -19.14 -3.75
N ARG A 99 5.33 -19.80 -4.64
CA ARG A 99 6.25 -20.89 -4.30
C ARG A 99 7.69 -20.39 -4.34
N GLY A 100 8.35 -20.38 -3.19
CA GLY A 100 9.79 -20.16 -3.12
C GLY A 100 10.24 -19.66 -1.76
N GLU A 101 11.32 -20.25 -1.25
CA GLU A 101 11.95 -19.88 0.02
C GLU A 101 12.26 -18.37 0.07
N GLY A 102 12.71 -17.78 -1.04
CA GLY A 102 12.97 -16.34 -1.10
C GLY A 102 11.73 -15.46 -0.94
N LEU A 103 10.55 -15.90 -1.42
CA LEU A 103 9.32 -15.14 -1.18
C LEU A 103 8.89 -15.26 0.30
N LYS A 104 9.05 -16.46 0.90
CA LYS A 104 8.76 -16.67 2.32
C LYS A 104 9.64 -15.77 3.20
N ARG A 105 10.96 -15.73 2.95
CA ARG A 105 11.88 -14.85 3.69
C ARG A 105 11.61 -13.37 3.46
N PHE A 106 11.24 -12.98 2.24
CA PHE A 106 10.84 -11.61 1.94
C PHE A 106 9.60 -11.18 2.75
N LYS A 107 8.55 -12.01 2.79
CA LYS A 107 7.35 -11.74 3.58
C LYS A 107 7.65 -11.68 5.07
N GLN A 108 8.43 -12.65 5.57
CA GLN A 108 8.87 -12.67 6.96
C GLN A 108 9.59 -11.37 7.34
N ALA A 109 10.53 -10.91 6.50
CA ALA A 109 11.25 -9.65 6.72
C ALA A 109 10.32 -8.41 6.70
N MET A 110 9.26 -8.42 5.88
CA MET A 110 8.27 -7.34 5.88
C MET A 110 7.46 -7.31 7.18
N THR A 111 7.00 -8.47 7.65
CA THR A 111 6.26 -8.60 8.91
C THR A 111 7.13 -8.26 10.13
N GLU A 112 8.38 -8.73 10.16
CA GLU A 112 9.35 -8.36 11.20
C GLU A 112 9.67 -6.86 11.19
N GLY A 113 9.65 -6.24 10.00
CA GLY A 113 9.79 -4.80 9.81
C GLY A 113 8.55 -3.99 10.19
N GLY A 114 7.48 -4.61 10.69
CA GLY A 114 6.27 -3.93 11.17
C GLY A 114 5.21 -3.65 10.11
N VAL A 115 5.33 -4.22 8.90
CA VAL A 115 4.31 -4.13 7.85
C VAL A 115 3.38 -5.34 7.95
N GLU A 116 2.09 -5.08 8.17
CA GLU A 116 1.07 -6.11 8.19
C GLU A 116 0.68 -6.50 6.75
N LEU A 117 0.90 -7.77 6.42
CA LEU A 117 0.58 -8.37 5.12
C LEU A 117 -0.87 -8.87 5.03
N GLU A 118 -1.73 -8.30 5.86
CA GLU A 118 -3.16 -8.52 5.85
C GLU A 118 -3.83 -7.17 5.59
N GLU A 119 -4.58 -7.09 4.51
CA GLU A 119 -5.33 -5.88 4.24
C GLU A 119 -6.52 -5.78 5.20
N LEU A 120 -6.58 -4.69 5.96
CA LEU A 120 -7.77 -4.37 6.76
C LEU A 120 -9.01 -4.37 5.88
N GLU A 121 -10.01 -5.14 6.28
CA GLU A 121 -11.31 -5.11 5.63
C GLU A 121 -11.90 -3.69 5.74
N ARG A 122 -12.54 -3.26 4.65
CA ARG A 122 -13.21 -1.96 4.62
C ARG A 122 -14.25 -1.93 5.73
N ILE A 123 -14.25 -0.86 6.53
CA ILE A 123 -15.20 -0.71 7.65
C ILE A 123 -16.66 -0.91 7.18
N TYR A 124 -17.00 -0.43 5.97
CA TYR A 124 -18.33 -0.59 5.39
C TYR A 124 -18.71 -2.04 5.02
N ASP A 125 -17.76 -2.89 4.66
CA ASP A 125 -18.04 -4.31 4.36
C ASP A 125 -18.33 -5.09 5.65
N LYS A 126 -17.74 -4.67 6.78
CA LYS A 126 -18.00 -5.23 8.11
C LYS A 126 -19.44 -4.96 8.60
N TYR A 127 -20.04 -3.84 8.19
CA TYR A 127 -21.40 -3.44 8.54
C TYR A 127 -22.37 -3.58 7.37
N GLY A 128 -22.34 -4.73 6.70
CA GLY A 128 -23.31 -5.09 5.66
C GLY A 128 -24.74 -4.72 6.06
N ASN A 129 -25.30 -3.74 5.36
CA ASN A 129 -26.68 -3.28 5.45
C ASN A 129 -27.19 -2.88 6.87
N LYS A 130 -26.29 -2.46 7.78
CA LYS A 130 -26.67 -1.86 9.07
C LYS A 130 -26.01 -0.49 9.17
N LYS A 131 -26.82 0.55 9.39
CA LYS A 131 -26.35 1.95 9.47
C LYS A 131 -25.11 2.06 10.37
N LEU A 132 -24.08 2.76 9.89
CA LEU A 132 -22.91 3.12 10.68
C LEU A 132 -23.32 3.80 12.00
N PRO A 133 -22.61 3.56 13.11
CA PRO A 133 -22.72 4.38 14.31
C PRO A 133 -22.45 5.85 13.96
N ARG A 134 -23.29 6.77 14.46
CA ARG A 134 -23.26 8.21 14.13
C ARG A 134 -21.89 8.86 14.39
N GLU A 135 -21.10 8.29 15.29
CA GLU A 135 -19.83 8.83 15.77
C GLU A 135 -18.67 8.66 14.79
N VAL A 136 -18.78 7.76 13.81
CA VAL A 136 -17.72 7.47 12.81
C VAL A 136 -17.91 8.27 11.52
N GLN A 137 -18.94 9.12 11.43
CA GLN A 137 -19.11 9.99 10.27
C GLN A 137 -18.04 11.10 10.30
N PRO A 138 -17.16 11.21 9.30
CA PRO A 138 -16.22 12.32 9.24
C PRO A 138 -17.04 13.60 9.14
N GLN A 139 -16.86 14.53 10.09
CA GLN A 139 -17.38 15.88 9.89
C GLN A 139 -16.72 16.40 8.62
N LYS A 140 -17.54 16.69 7.60
CA LYS A 140 -17.09 17.28 6.35
C LYS A 140 -16.26 18.51 6.75
N PRO A 141 -14.96 18.60 6.41
CA PRO A 141 -14.24 19.84 6.65
C PRO A 141 -15.03 20.94 5.95
N ALA A 142 -15.40 21.97 6.70
CA ALA A 142 -16.10 23.12 6.16
C ALA A 142 -15.26 23.66 5.01
N VAL A 143 -15.73 23.45 3.77
CA VAL A 143 -15.23 24.18 2.62
C VAL A 143 -15.86 25.55 2.77
N PRO A 144 -15.10 26.63 3.01
CA PRO A 144 -15.69 27.96 3.03
C PRO A 144 -16.30 28.20 1.65
N SER A 145 -17.61 28.45 1.62
CA SER A 145 -18.32 28.81 0.40
C SER A 145 -17.71 30.08 -0.18
N LEU A 146 -17.47 30.10 -1.48
CA LEU A 146 -16.87 31.21 -2.25
C LEU A 146 -17.81 32.42 -2.45
N GLU A 147 -18.72 32.69 -1.50
CA GLU A 147 -19.76 33.73 -1.67
C GLU A 147 -19.73 34.86 -0.60
N ASP A 148 -18.74 34.89 0.30
CA ASP A 148 -18.68 35.94 1.35
C ASP A 148 -17.70 37.10 1.05
N SER A 149 -17.33 37.34 -0.21
CA SER A 149 -16.42 38.44 -0.58
C SER A 149 -17.13 39.70 -1.13
N GLN A 150 -18.44 39.88 -0.93
CA GLN A 150 -19.17 41.03 -1.49
C GLN A 150 -19.79 42.01 -0.48
N SER A 151 -19.44 41.96 0.82
CA SER A 151 -20.08 42.82 1.84
C SER A 151 -19.15 43.74 2.64
N HIS A 152 -17.93 44.05 2.15
CA HIS A 152 -17.08 45.09 2.75
C HIS A 152 -16.55 46.08 1.72
N THR A 153 -17.45 46.83 1.09
CA THR A 153 -17.11 48.14 0.51
C THR A 153 -18.30 49.08 0.73
N ALA A 154 -18.43 49.57 1.97
CA ALA A 154 -19.16 50.79 2.27
C ALA A 154 -18.75 51.28 3.67
N LEU A 155 -18.56 52.60 3.78
CA LEU A 155 -18.39 53.39 5.00
C LEU A 155 -16.97 53.47 5.57
N ASN A 156 -16.13 54.28 4.92
CA ASN A 156 -15.26 55.23 5.62
C ASN A 156 -15.53 56.61 5.02
N THR A 157 -16.23 57.46 5.79
CA THR A 157 -16.20 58.92 5.73
C THR A 157 -15.77 59.38 7.10
#